data_AF-A0AA95HH72-F1
#
_entry.id   AF-A0AA95HH72-F1
#
_cell.length_a   1.000
_cell.length_b   1.000
_cell.length_c   1.000
_cell.angle_alpha   90.00
_cell.angle_beta   90.00
_cell.angle_gamma   90.00
#
_symmetry.space_group_name_H-M   'P 1'
#
loop_
_entity.id
_entity.type
_entity.pdbx_description
1 polymer ?
#
loop_
_entity_poly.entity_id
_entity_poly.type
_entity_poly.pdbx_seq_one_letter_code
_entity_poly.pdbx_strand_id
1 'polypeptide(L)'
;MASADAQKQSVIIEQYVNKLANERNELNKLQQRKSGIEKNISEITEESNELRKAYHSPHKQLADWLRNDKYSIVDRIFKQMCEDNFDGDFPSGFPEKKAGIRTFKLHIAQLIDSLEICLLLDSTYLIEEPVTDLEIKNEYYREALSLLKKRIPFSTSYESKEKLRSYIDYLTERI
;
A
#
# COMPACT_ATOMS: atom_id res chain seq x y z
N MET A 1 16.04 24.42 -65.32
CA MET A 1 15.07 23.89 -64.32
C MET A 1 15.77 23.09 -63.21
N ALA A 2 16.79 22.26 -63.48
CA ALA A 2 17.50 21.47 -62.46
C ALA A 2 18.13 22.25 -61.27
N SER A 3 18.52 23.52 -61.46
CA SER A 3 19.17 24.32 -60.41
C SER A 3 18.22 24.79 -59.29
N ALA A 4 16.94 25.02 -59.59
CA ALA A 4 15.98 25.49 -58.59
C ALA A 4 15.50 24.35 -57.68
N ASP A 5 15.41 23.12 -58.22
CA ASP A 5 15.01 21.94 -57.47
C ASP A 5 16.12 21.45 -56.53
N ALA A 6 17.39 21.52 -56.96
CA ALA A 6 18.54 21.25 -56.10
C ALA A 6 18.61 22.21 -54.90
N GLN A 7 18.29 23.49 -55.12
CA GLN A 7 18.31 24.50 -54.08
C GLN A 7 17.15 24.33 -53.08
N LYS A 8 15.96 23.93 -53.55
CA LYS A 8 14.84 23.55 -52.68
C LYS A 8 15.16 22.30 -51.85
N GLN A 9 15.78 21.28 -52.45
CA GLN A 9 16.20 20.08 -51.71
C GLN A 9 17.25 20.40 -50.64
N SER A 10 18.21 21.27 -50.93
CA SER A 10 19.21 21.72 -49.95
C SER A 10 18.58 22.36 -48.72
N VAL A 11 17.59 23.25 -48.91
CA VAL A 11 16.89 23.92 -47.79
C VAL A 11 16.10 22.93 -46.94
N ILE A 12 15.43 21.96 -47.57
CA ILE A 12 14.68 20.91 -46.84
C ILE A 12 15.64 20.04 -46.01
N ILE A 13 16.79 19.68 -46.57
CA ILE A 13 17.82 18.90 -45.87
C ILE A 13 18.35 19.69 -44.67
N GLU A 14 18.69 20.97 -44.83
CA GLU A 14 19.15 21.81 -43.71
C GLU A 14 18.11 21.93 -42.59
N GLN A 15 16.83 22.13 -42.93
CA GLN A 15 15.75 22.17 -41.95
C GLN A 15 15.63 20.83 -41.19
N TYR A 16 15.77 19.71 -41.89
CA TYR A 16 15.70 18.39 -41.28
C TYR A 16 16.91 18.12 -40.36
N VAL A 17 18.12 18.51 -40.78
CA VAL A 17 19.35 18.40 -39.97
C VAL A 17 19.24 19.25 -38.69
N ASN A 18 18.73 20.48 -38.79
CA ASN A 18 18.53 21.36 -37.64
C ASN A 18 17.48 20.79 -36.66
N LYS A 19 16.40 20.21 -37.20
CA LYS A 19 15.38 19.53 -36.39
C LYS A 19 15.98 18.34 -35.63
N LEU A 20 16.73 17.48 -36.31
CA LEU A 20 17.40 16.33 -35.70
C LEU A 20 18.43 16.74 -34.64
N ALA A 21 19.16 17.83 -34.87
CA ALA A 21 20.11 18.37 -33.88
C ALA A 21 19.40 18.83 -32.60
N ASN A 22 18.24 19.50 -32.74
CA ASN A 22 17.43 19.91 -31.59
C ASN A 22 16.85 18.70 -30.84
N GLU A 23 16.31 17.71 -31.56
CA GLU A 23 15.80 16.48 -30.95
C GLU A 23 16.89 15.72 -30.19
N ARG A 24 18.10 15.64 -30.75
CA ARG A 24 19.27 15.03 -30.08
C ARG A 24 19.66 15.79 -28.80
N ASN A 25 19.62 17.12 -28.82
CA ASN A 25 19.94 17.93 -27.64
C ASN A 25 18.91 17.72 -26.52
N GLU A 26 17.61 17.66 -26.85
CA GLU A 26 16.57 17.35 -25.87
C GLU A 26 16.71 15.93 -25.31
N LEU A 27 17.05 14.95 -26.16
CA LEU A 27 17.29 13.58 -25.72
C LEU A 27 18.47 13.49 -24.75
N ASN A 28 19.56 14.23 -24.99
CA ASN A 28 20.70 14.31 -24.08
C ASN A 28 20.32 14.92 -22.73
N LYS A 29 19.50 15.99 -22.71
CA LYS A 29 18.99 16.58 -21.46
C LYS A 29 18.13 15.60 -20.67
N LEU A 30 17.26 14.84 -21.36
CA LEU A 30 16.43 13.82 -20.72
C LEU A 30 17.28 12.69 -20.13
N GLN A 31 18.34 12.25 -20.82
CA GLN A 31 19.27 11.26 -20.30
C GLN A 31 20.00 11.74 -19.05
N GLN A 32 20.45 13.00 -19.01
CA GLN A 32 21.06 13.59 -17.82
C GLN A 32 20.08 13.66 -16.65
N ARG A 33 18.83 14.09 -16.89
CA ARG A 33 17.78 14.11 -15.86
C ARG A 33 17.49 12.71 -15.33
N LYS A 34 17.44 11.70 -16.20
CA LYS A 34 17.25 10.29 -15.81
C LYS A 34 18.36 9.83 -14.87
N SER A 35 19.63 10.08 -15.22
CA SER A 35 20.77 9.74 -14.37
C SER A 35 20.72 10.45 -13.01
N GLY A 36 20.30 11.72 -12.98
CA GLY A 36 20.07 12.45 -11.72
C GLY A 36 18.98 11.82 -10.86
N ILE A 37 17.86 11.38 -11.46
CA ILE A 37 16.78 10.68 -10.75
C ILE A 37 17.27 9.34 -10.20
N GLU A 38 18.03 8.55 -10.98
CA GLU A 38 18.58 7.27 -10.55
C GLU A 38 19.53 7.43 -9.34
N LYS A 39 20.34 8.50 -9.32
CA LYS A 39 21.18 8.86 -8.17
C LYS A 39 20.35 9.19 -6.93
N ASN A 40 19.34 10.05 -7.07
CA ASN A 40 18.45 10.42 -5.97
C ASN A 40 17.70 9.20 -5.41
N ILE A 41 17.23 8.29 -6.28
CA ILE A 41 16.57 7.04 -5.85
C ILE A 41 17.53 6.19 -5.02
N SER A 42 18.81 6.12 -5.41
CA SER A 42 19.81 5.36 -4.69
C SER A 42 20.08 5.94 -3.30
N GLU A 43 20.24 7.27 -3.20
CA GLU A 43 20.44 7.99 -1.93
C GLU A 43 19.25 7.81 -0.98
N ILE A 44 18.01 7.99 -1.47
CA ILE A 44 16.79 7.75 -0.70
C ILE A 44 16.73 6.29 -0.20
N THR A 45 17.14 5.35 -1.03
CA THR A 45 17.15 3.92 -0.68
C THR A 45 18.15 3.65 0.44
N GLU A 46 19.33 4.26 0.39
CA GLU A 46 20.36 4.13 1.40
C GLU A 46 19.93 4.74 2.74
N GLU A 47 19.46 5.99 2.73
CA GLU A 47 18.92 6.65 3.93
C GLU A 47 17.74 5.87 4.53
N SER A 48 16.84 5.35 3.69
CA SER A 48 15.72 4.51 4.15
C SER A 48 16.21 3.23 4.83
N ASN A 49 17.27 2.61 4.30
CA ASN A 49 17.88 1.43 4.91
C ASN A 49 18.60 1.75 6.22
N GLU A 50 19.26 2.90 6.35
CA GLU A 50 19.87 3.34 7.60
C GLU A 50 18.83 3.64 8.67
N LEU A 51 17.75 4.35 8.32
CA LEU A 51 16.61 4.57 9.21
C LEU A 51 15.99 3.25 9.67
N ARG A 52 15.83 2.28 8.76
CA ARG A 52 15.34 0.93 9.12
C ARG A 52 16.28 0.19 10.06
N LYS A 53 17.60 0.36 9.94
CA LYS A 53 18.59 -0.26 10.85
C LYS A 53 18.58 0.42 12.22
N ALA A 54 18.47 1.75 12.25
CA ALA A 54 18.44 2.55 13.46
C ALA A 54 17.13 2.35 14.25
N TYR A 55 16.03 2.08 13.56
CA TYR A 55 14.71 1.99 14.15
C TYR A 55 14.39 0.55 14.60
N HIS A 56 14.61 0.28 15.89
CA HIS A 56 14.16 -0.95 16.55
C HIS A 56 12.85 -0.70 17.29
N SER A 57 11.72 -1.05 16.66
CA SER A 57 10.46 -1.14 17.40
C SER A 57 10.51 -2.31 18.39
N PRO A 58 10.15 -2.11 19.67
CA PRO A 58 9.99 -3.21 20.63
C PRO A 58 8.88 -4.19 20.19
N HIS A 59 8.02 -3.78 19.25
CA HIS A 59 6.90 -4.55 18.73
C HIS A 59 7.18 -5.19 17.36
N LYS A 60 8.43 -5.14 16.88
CA LYS A 60 8.82 -5.65 15.56
C LYS A 60 8.35 -7.08 15.30
N GLN A 61 8.49 -7.99 16.27
CA GLN A 61 8.05 -9.39 16.10
C GLN A 61 6.54 -9.49 15.80
N LEU A 62 5.72 -8.66 16.44
CA LEU A 62 4.28 -8.65 16.22
C LEU A 62 3.91 -7.96 14.90
N ALA A 63 4.64 -6.92 14.52
CA ALA A 63 4.52 -6.30 13.20
C ALA A 63 4.90 -7.28 12.08
N ASP A 64 6.01 -8.01 12.22
CA ASP A 64 6.43 -9.04 11.28
C ASP A 64 5.39 -10.17 11.16
N TRP A 65 4.73 -10.54 12.27
CA TRP A 65 3.61 -11.48 12.24
C TRP A 65 2.43 -10.94 11.42
N LEU A 66 1.98 -9.71 11.65
CA LEU A 66 0.91 -9.09 10.87
C LEU A 66 1.26 -9.06 9.37
N ARG A 67 2.51 -8.68 9.03
CA ARG A 67 3.00 -8.61 7.66
C ARG A 67 3.01 -9.97 6.97
N ASN A 68 3.64 -10.96 7.60
CA ASN A 68 3.93 -12.25 6.98
C ASN A 68 2.69 -13.14 6.91
N ASP A 69 1.81 -13.07 7.92
CA ASP A 69 0.62 -13.91 8.00
C ASP A 69 -0.66 -13.20 7.51
N LYS A 70 -0.55 -11.95 7.02
CA LYS A 70 -1.68 -11.06 6.66
C LYS A 70 -2.85 -11.78 6.00
N TYR A 71 -2.62 -12.39 4.85
CA TYR A 71 -3.70 -13.02 4.08
C TYR A 71 -4.26 -14.28 4.78
N SER A 72 -3.41 -15.03 5.50
CA SER A 72 -3.89 -16.16 6.32
C SER A 72 -4.76 -15.69 7.47
N ILE A 73 -4.41 -14.58 8.11
CA ILE A 73 -5.21 -13.95 9.17
C ILE A 73 -6.56 -13.50 8.61
N VAL A 74 -6.56 -12.77 7.48
CA VAL A 74 -7.77 -12.31 6.79
C VAL A 74 -8.69 -13.48 6.46
N ASP A 75 -8.16 -14.56 5.89
CA ASP A 75 -8.96 -15.73 5.53
C ASP A 75 -9.58 -16.40 6.78
N ARG A 76 -8.84 -16.49 7.89
CA ARG A 76 -9.37 -17.04 9.16
C ARG A 76 -10.38 -16.12 9.84
N ILE A 77 -10.23 -14.81 9.73
CA ILE A 77 -11.21 -13.84 10.22
C ILE A 77 -12.49 -13.99 9.40
N PHE A 78 -12.39 -13.91 8.08
CA PHE A 78 -13.54 -14.03 7.19
C PHE A 78 -14.28 -15.35 7.40
N LYS A 79 -13.55 -16.48 7.47
CA LYS A 79 -14.15 -17.78 7.73
C LYS A 79 -14.90 -17.81 9.07
N GLN A 80 -14.33 -17.24 10.13
CA GLN A 80 -15.00 -17.19 11.43
C GLN A 80 -16.25 -16.32 11.40
N MET A 81 -16.20 -15.15 10.74
CA MET A 81 -17.39 -14.31 10.57
C MET A 81 -18.49 -15.06 9.83
N CYS A 82 -18.13 -15.90 8.86
CA CYS A 82 -19.09 -16.77 8.20
C CYS A 82 -19.74 -17.78 9.14
N GLU A 83 -18.93 -18.42 9.97
CA GLU A 83 -19.40 -19.42 10.94
C GLU A 83 -20.25 -18.78 12.07
N ASP A 84 -19.92 -17.56 12.49
CA ASP A 84 -20.59 -16.87 13.59
C ASP A 84 -21.93 -16.22 13.18
N ASN A 85 -22.09 -15.83 11.90
CA ASN A 85 -23.24 -15.05 11.44
C ASN A 85 -24.12 -15.76 10.40
N PHE A 86 -23.68 -16.84 9.74
CA PHE A 86 -24.42 -17.42 8.61
C PHE A 86 -24.93 -18.84 8.94
N ASP A 87 -26.17 -18.92 9.41
CA ASP A 87 -26.98 -20.15 9.45
C ASP A 87 -27.59 -20.47 8.06
N GLY A 88 -26.83 -20.23 6.98
CA GLY A 88 -27.21 -20.58 5.61
C GLY A 88 -27.38 -19.40 4.64
N ASP A 89 -27.65 -18.19 5.13
CA ASP A 89 -27.78 -16.97 4.31
C ASP A 89 -26.89 -15.83 4.82
N PHE A 90 -26.43 -14.97 3.91
CA PHE A 90 -25.71 -13.75 4.26
C PHE A 90 -26.70 -12.66 4.74
N PRO A 91 -26.45 -12.03 5.89
CA PRO A 91 -27.22 -10.92 6.42
C PRO A 91 -27.03 -9.68 5.55
N SER A 92 -28.08 -8.86 5.56
CA SER A 92 -28.11 -7.60 4.83
C SER A 92 -26.86 -6.74 5.06
N GLY A 93 -26.24 -6.31 3.97
CA GLY A 93 -25.04 -5.46 3.96
C GLY A 93 -23.73 -6.21 4.11
N PHE A 94 -23.76 -7.55 4.15
CA PHE A 94 -22.57 -8.38 4.03
C PHE A 94 -22.28 -8.68 2.55
N PRO A 95 -21.01 -8.71 2.12
CA PRO A 95 -20.67 -9.02 0.74
C PRO A 95 -21.03 -10.48 0.35
N GLU A 96 -22.08 -10.65 -0.45
CA GLU A 96 -22.51 -11.95 -0.99
C GLU A 96 -21.77 -12.35 -2.27
N LYS A 97 -21.47 -11.37 -3.12
CA LYS A 97 -20.85 -11.60 -4.41
C LYS A 97 -19.35 -11.78 -4.26
N LYS A 98 -18.76 -12.67 -5.06
CA LYS A 98 -17.31 -12.93 -5.10
C LYS A 98 -16.46 -11.64 -5.18
N ALA A 99 -16.91 -10.64 -5.94
CA ALA A 99 -16.26 -9.34 -6.02
C ALA A 99 -16.30 -8.58 -4.68
N GLY A 100 -17.47 -8.47 -4.05
CA GLY A 100 -17.62 -7.84 -2.74
C GLY A 100 -16.82 -8.56 -1.65
N ILE A 101 -16.78 -9.90 -1.66
CA ILE A 101 -15.97 -10.69 -0.71
C ILE A 101 -14.49 -10.35 -0.87
N ARG A 102 -14.01 -10.25 -2.11
CA ARG A 102 -12.63 -9.89 -2.40
C ARG A 102 -12.32 -8.46 -1.93
N THR A 103 -13.21 -7.51 -2.18
CA THR A 103 -13.09 -6.12 -1.71
C THR A 103 -13.03 -6.06 -0.19
N PHE A 104 -13.94 -6.74 0.51
CA PHE A 104 -13.94 -6.79 1.97
C PHE A 104 -12.66 -7.37 2.56
N LYS A 105 -12.20 -8.51 2.02
CA LYS A 105 -10.91 -9.11 2.42
C LYS A 105 -9.73 -8.17 2.17
N LEU A 106 -9.76 -7.43 1.06
CA LEU A 106 -8.75 -6.42 0.75
C LEU A 106 -8.75 -5.29 1.79
N HIS A 107 -9.93 -4.80 2.18
CA HIS A 107 -10.07 -3.77 3.20
C HIS A 107 -9.54 -4.25 4.55
N ILE A 108 -9.89 -5.47 5.00
CA ILE A 108 -9.31 -6.05 6.24
C ILE A 108 -7.77 -6.13 6.13
N ALA A 109 -7.24 -6.54 4.98
CA ALA A 109 -5.79 -6.58 4.77
C ALA A 109 -5.15 -5.19 4.89
N GLN A 110 -5.80 -4.14 4.36
CA GLN A 110 -5.34 -2.76 4.49
C GLN A 110 -5.40 -2.26 5.94
N LEU A 111 -6.45 -2.61 6.69
CA LEU A 111 -6.52 -2.31 8.12
C LEU A 111 -5.37 -2.98 8.89
N ILE A 112 -5.02 -4.22 8.55
CA ILE A 112 -3.86 -4.93 9.11
C ILE A 112 -2.54 -4.23 8.76
N ASP A 113 -2.39 -3.76 7.51
CA ASP A 113 -1.21 -2.99 7.09
C ASP A 113 -1.06 -1.70 7.91
N SER A 114 -2.15 -0.98 8.17
CA SER A 114 -2.11 0.21 9.03
C SER A 114 -1.67 -0.13 10.46
N LEU A 115 -2.19 -1.21 11.04
CA LEU A 115 -1.80 -1.67 12.39
C LEU A 115 -0.32 -2.10 12.45
N GLU A 116 0.17 -2.76 11.39
CA GLU A 116 1.59 -3.13 11.25
C GLU A 116 2.47 -1.88 11.34
N ILE A 117 2.15 -0.85 10.56
CA ILE A 117 2.96 0.36 10.54
C ILE A 117 2.87 1.09 11.88
N CYS A 118 1.70 1.11 12.54
CA CYS A 118 1.56 1.69 13.87
C CYS A 118 2.40 0.97 14.93
N LEU A 119 2.52 -0.35 14.86
CA LEU A 119 3.43 -1.11 15.73
C LEU A 119 4.89 -0.81 15.43
N LEU A 120 5.25 -0.65 14.16
CA LEU A 120 6.60 -0.21 13.81
C LEU A 120 6.81 1.18 14.39
N LEU A 121 6.09 2.20 13.94
CA LEU A 121 6.31 3.61 14.32
C LEU A 121 5.97 3.98 15.77
N ASP A 122 5.40 3.05 16.53
CA ASP A 122 4.83 3.27 17.85
C ASP A 122 3.92 4.51 17.92
N SER A 123 3.10 4.71 16.89
CA SER A 123 2.28 5.90 16.68
C SER A 123 0.99 5.58 15.93
N THR A 124 -0.09 6.31 16.23
CA THR A 124 -1.41 6.20 15.57
C THR A 124 -1.59 7.12 14.36
N TYR A 125 -0.56 7.89 13.97
CA TYR A 125 -0.63 8.94 12.94
C TYR A 125 -1.21 8.46 11.59
N LEU A 126 -1.05 7.18 11.23
CA LEU A 126 -1.50 6.64 9.95
C LEU A 126 -2.92 6.05 9.97
N ILE A 127 -3.61 6.06 11.11
CA ILE A 127 -4.97 5.51 11.28
C ILE A 127 -6.03 6.64 11.34
N GLU A 128 -5.73 7.84 10.84
CA GLU A 128 -6.69 8.96 10.94
C GLU A 128 -7.97 8.74 10.11
N GLU A 129 -7.89 8.06 8.96
CA GLU A 129 -9.05 7.76 8.10
C GLU A 129 -9.01 6.30 7.60
N PRO A 130 -9.76 5.37 8.23
CA PRO A 130 -9.75 3.97 7.83
C PRO A 130 -10.50 3.74 6.51
N VAL A 131 -9.94 2.89 5.64
CA VAL A 131 -10.58 2.51 4.38
C VAL A 131 -11.76 1.58 4.67
N THR A 132 -12.97 2.05 4.37
CA THR A 132 -14.20 1.26 4.41
C THR A 132 -14.96 1.39 3.09
N ASP A 133 -15.77 0.38 2.79
CA ASP A 133 -16.71 0.41 1.65
C ASP A 133 -18.06 0.94 2.13
N LEU A 134 -18.67 1.90 1.44
CA LEU A 134 -20.02 2.38 1.76
C LEU A 134 -21.09 1.28 1.59
N GLU A 135 -20.82 0.28 0.75
CA GLU A 135 -21.75 -0.84 0.52
C GLU A 135 -21.69 -1.90 1.64
N ILE A 136 -20.61 -1.92 2.42
CA ILE A 136 -20.40 -2.89 3.51
C ILE A 136 -20.58 -2.17 4.83
N LYS A 137 -21.48 -2.68 5.67
CA LYS A 137 -21.77 -2.00 6.93
C LYS A 137 -20.57 -2.01 7.88
N ASN A 138 -20.38 -0.89 8.58
CA ASN A 138 -19.26 -0.67 9.49
C ASN A 138 -19.17 -1.72 10.61
N GLU A 139 -20.28 -2.32 11.05
CA GLU A 139 -20.25 -3.41 12.04
C GLU A 139 -19.36 -4.59 11.63
N TYR A 140 -19.31 -4.94 10.34
CA TYR A 140 -18.52 -6.09 9.88
C TYR A 140 -17.02 -5.81 9.95
N TYR A 141 -16.60 -4.57 9.72
CA TYR A 141 -15.21 -4.16 9.93
C TYR A 141 -14.85 -4.15 11.42
N ARG A 142 -15.75 -3.65 12.29
CA ARG A 142 -15.56 -3.67 13.75
C ARG A 142 -15.47 -5.10 14.29
N GLU A 143 -16.28 -6.01 13.76
CA GLU A 143 -16.24 -7.43 14.08
C GLU A 143 -14.93 -8.09 13.62
N ALA A 144 -14.50 -7.83 12.38
CA ALA A 144 -13.22 -8.33 11.87
C ALA A 144 -12.04 -7.91 12.76
N LEU A 145 -12.04 -6.66 13.23
CA LEU A 145 -11.04 -6.14 14.18
C LEU A 145 -11.13 -6.80 15.55
N SER A 146 -12.33 -7.06 16.06
CA SER A 146 -12.54 -7.83 17.29
C SER A 146 -11.98 -9.26 17.17
N LEU A 147 -12.20 -9.93 16.04
CA LEU A 147 -11.65 -11.25 15.76
C LEU A 147 -10.12 -11.22 15.64
N LEU A 148 -9.54 -10.17 15.06
CA LEU A 148 -8.09 -9.97 15.03
C LEU A 148 -7.49 -9.93 16.45
N LYS A 149 -8.12 -9.20 17.38
CA LYS A 149 -7.66 -9.14 18.79
C LYS A 149 -7.59 -10.51 19.45
N LYS A 150 -8.56 -11.38 19.16
CA LYS A 150 -8.61 -12.75 19.69
C LYS A 150 -7.54 -13.67 19.10
N ARG A 151 -6.95 -13.29 17.96
CA ARG A 151 -5.98 -14.09 17.21
C ARG A 151 -4.52 -13.71 17.43
N ILE A 152 -4.24 -12.70 18.27
CA ILE A 152 -2.86 -12.28 18.55
C ILE A 152 -2.06 -13.47 19.12
N PRO A 153 -0.86 -13.79 18.60
CA PRO A 153 -0.13 -14.99 19.00
C PRO A 153 0.16 -15.04 20.49
N PHE A 154 -0.01 -16.22 21.10
CA PHE A 154 0.30 -16.43 22.51
C PHE A 154 1.77 -16.15 22.84
N SER A 155 2.69 -16.41 21.90
CA SER A 155 4.12 -16.19 22.04
C SER A 155 4.55 -14.71 22.08
N THR A 156 3.68 -13.78 21.70
CA THR A 156 3.98 -12.34 21.72
C THR A 156 4.04 -11.80 23.15
N SER A 157 4.94 -10.84 23.41
CA SER A 157 5.04 -10.16 24.71
C SER A 157 3.73 -9.48 25.11
N TYR A 158 3.47 -9.39 26.42
CA TYR A 158 2.28 -8.74 26.95
C TYR A 158 2.17 -7.28 26.50
N GLU A 159 3.27 -6.53 26.60
CA GLU A 159 3.35 -5.13 26.18
C GLU A 159 2.97 -4.94 24.70
N SER A 160 3.50 -5.77 23.80
CA SER A 160 3.16 -5.68 22.37
C SER A 160 1.70 -6.05 22.09
N LYS A 161 1.14 -7.01 22.85
CA LYS A 161 -0.28 -7.36 22.76
C LYS A 161 -1.17 -6.18 23.17
N GLU A 162 -0.87 -5.55 24.30
CA GLU A 162 -1.61 -4.37 24.76
C GLU A 162 -1.49 -3.21 23.78
N LYS A 163 -0.29 -2.98 23.21
CA LYS A 163 -0.11 -1.95 22.20
C LYS A 163 -0.97 -2.20 20.96
N LEU A 164 -0.93 -3.40 20.39
CA LEU A 164 -1.78 -3.75 19.25
C LEU A 164 -3.27 -3.63 19.60
N ARG A 165 -3.70 -4.06 20.79
CA ARG A 165 -5.09 -3.91 21.24
C ARG A 165 -5.50 -2.44 21.26
N SER A 166 -4.67 -1.56 21.81
CA SER A 166 -4.93 -0.12 21.85
C SER A 166 -5.07 0.50 20.45
N TYR A 167 -4.26 0.07 19.49
CA TYR A 167 -4.39 0.52 18.10
C TYR A 167 -5.64 -0.01 17.42
N ILE A 168 -6.00 -1.27 17.69
CA ILE A 168 -7.25 -1.83 17.19
C ILE A 168 -8.45 -1.07 17.79
N ASP A 169 -8.43 -0.74 19.08
CA ASP A 169 -9.47 0.08 19.73
C ASP A 169 -9.59 1.45 19.08
N TYR A 170 -8.47 2.16 18.94
CA TYR A 170 -8.40 3.46 18.29
C TYR A 170 -8.95 3.45 16.85
N LEU A 171 -8.65 2.39 16.09
CA LEU A 171 -9.15 2.17 14.74
C LEU A 171 -10.65 1.88 14.72
N THR A 172 -11.12 1.04 15.65
CA THR A 172 -12.53 0.63 15.75
C THR A 172 -13.44 1.82 16.06
N GLU A 173 -12.98 2.79 16.85
CA GLU A 173 -13.72 4.02 17.17
C GLU A 173 -13.93 4.95 15.95
N ARG A 174 -13.11 4.81 14.91
CA ARG A 174 -13.12 5.67 13.70
C ARG A 174 -13.89 5.09 12.52
N ILE A 175 -14.24 3.80 12.60
CA ILE A 175 -15.07 3.10 11.61
C ILE A 175 -16.53 3.24 12.01
#